data_AF-A0A946P4I1-F1
#
_entry.id   AF-A0A946P4I1-F1
#
_cell.length_a   1.000
_cell.length_b   1.000
_cell.length_c   1.000
_cell.angle_alpha   90.00
_cell.angle_beta   90.00
_cell.angle_gamma   90.00
#
_symmetry.space_group_name_H-M   'P 1'
#
loop_
_entity.id
_entity.type
_entity.pdbx_description
1 polymer ?
#
loop_
_entity_poly.entity_id
_entity_poly.type
_entity_poly.pdbx_seq_one_letter_code
_entity_poly.pdbx_strand_id
1 'polypeptide(L)' 'MKRFLIIIITICTSFLIGQTYCAGDQISNSDLNTQYEVCYGSGDYEAGDSWSLADYDGSQNGGDYHVIFMDMSATW' A
#
# COMPACT_ATOMS: atom_id res chain seq x y z
N MET A 1 -11.82 30.45 -23.80
CA MET A 1 -12.36 30.26 -22.43
C MET A 1 -12.61 28.78 -22.09
N LYS A 2 -13.46 28.04 -22.82
CA LYS A 2 -13.76 26.62 -22.53
C LYS A 2 -12.54 25.68 -22.49
N ARG A 3 -11.57 25.83 -23.41
CA ARG A 3 -10.32 25.04 -23.43
C ARG A 3 -9.41 25.32 -22.23
N PHE A 4 -9.39 26.57 -21.77
CA PHE A 4 -8.60 26.98 -20.60
C PHE A 4 -9.23 26.42 -19.31
N LEU A 5 -10.57 26.41 -19.23
CA LEU A 5 -11.31 25.79 -18.14
C LEU A 5 -11.01 24.28 -18.04
N ILE A 6 -10.98 23.57 -19.17
CA ILE A 6 -10.66 22.13 -19.20
C ILE A 6 -9.25 21.86 -18.66
N ILE A 7 -8.25 22.63 -19.08
CA ILE A 7 -6.86 22.48 -18.62
C ILE A 7 -6.76 22.69 -17.10
N ILE A 8 -7.44 23.72 -16.56
CA ILE A 8 -7.46 24.00 -15.13
C ILE A 8 -8.09 22.83 -14.36
N ILE A 9 -9.22 22.30 -14.85
CA ILE A 9 -9.90 21.16 -14.21
C ILE A 9 -8.98 19.93 -14.19
N THR A 10 -8.29 19.61 -15.29
CA THR A 10 -7.37 18.48 -15.37
C THR A 10 -6.21 18.60 -14.39
N ILE A 11 -5.60 19.79 -14.27
CA ILE A 11 -4.50 20.05 -13.33
C ILE A 11 -4.96 19.93 -11.87
N CYS A 12 -6.14 20.45 -11.54
CA CYS A 12 -6.68 20.34 -10.18
C CYS A 12 -6.99 18.89 -9.79
N THR A 13 -7.47 18.06 -10.71
CA THR A 13 -7.78 16.65 -10.43
C THR A 13 -6.54 15.78 -10.19
N SER A 14 -5.39 16.10 -10.81
CA SER A 14 -4.16 15.32 -10.62
C SER A 14 -3.54 15.43 -9.22
N PHE A 15 -3.83 16.49 -8.47
CA PHE A 15 -3.31 16.66 -7.10
C PHE A 15 -4.11 15.88 -6.03
N LEU A 16 -5.31 15.39 -6.36
CA LEU A 16 -6.19 14.71 -5.41
C LEU A 16 -5.90 13.22 -5.25
N ILE A 17 -5.05 12.62 -6.10
CA ILE A 17 -4.80 11.18 -6.14
C ILE A 17 -3.45 10.76 -5.52
N GLY A 18 -2.70 11.68 -4.90
CA GLY A 18 -1.37 11.40 -4.36
C GLY A 18 -1.35 10.61 -3.05
N GLN A 19 -2.46 10.56 -2.31
CA GLN A 19 -2.59 9.82 -1.06
C GLN A 19 -3.86 8.96 -1.10
N THR A 20 -3.69 7.64 -1.06
CA THR A 20 -4.81 6.69 -1.01
C THR A 20 -5.36 6.53 0.42
N TYR A 21 -4.50 6.67 1.45
CA TYR A 21 -4.84 6.45 2.86
C TYR A 21 -4.26 7.54 3.77
N CYS A 22 -4.93 7.82 4.89
CA CYS A 22 -4.52 8.70 5.99
C CYS A 22 -4.28 7.93 7.29
N ALA A 23 -3.68 8.60 8.29
CA ALA A 23 -3.49 8.01 9.61
C ALA A 23 -4.84 7.66 10.27
N GLY A 24 -5.00 6.40 10.64
CA GLY A 24 -6.25 5.86 11.23
C GLY A 24 -7.17 5.19 10.23
N ASP A 25 -6.90 5.27 8.92
CA ASP A 25 -7.68 4.55 7.92
C ASP A 25 -7.36 3.05 7.95
N GLN A 26 -8.37 2.24 7.60
CA GLN A 26 -8.18 0.83 7.28
C GLN A 26 -7.94 0.68 5.78
N ILE A 27 -6.96 -0.13 5.41
CA ILE A 27 -6.71 -0.45 4.01
C ILE A 27 -7.80 -1.36 3.45
N SER A 28 -7.99 -1.31 2.13
CA SER A 28 -8.95 -2.19 1.45
C SER A 28 -8.51 -3.66 1.49
N ASN A 29 -9.47 -4.58 1.36
CA ASN A 29 -9.15 -6.01 1.26
C ASN A 29 -8.26 -6.34 0.04
N SER A 30 -8.37 -5.60 -1.06
CA SER A 30 -7.49 -5.82 -2.22
C SER A 30 -6.05 -5.46 -1.89
N ASP A 31 -5.84 -4.35 -1.18
CA ASP A 31 -4.50 -3.88 -0.85
C ASP A 31 -3.88 -4.73 0.26
N LEU A 32 -4.69 -5.17 1.23
CA LEU A 32 -4.28 -6.11 2.28
C LEU A 32 -3.75 -7.44 1.70
N ASN A 33 -4.42 -7.96 0.66
CA ASN A 33 -4.08 -9.23 0.02
C ASN A 33 -3.15 -9.07 -1.20
N THR A 34 -2.59 -7.87 -1.44
CA THR A 34 -1.65 -7.65 -2.53
C THR A 34 -0.39 -8.47 -2.28
N GLN A 35 0.03 -9.20 -3.32
CA GLN A 35 1.17 -10.11 -3.28
C GLN A 35 2.44 -9.38 -3.70
N TYR A 36 3.47 -9.49 -2.88
CA TYR A 36 4.79 -8.92 -3.08
C TYR A 36 5.84 -10.02 -3.07
N GLU A 37 6.87 -9.90 -3.91
CA GLU A 37 8.00 -10.82 -3.90
C GLU A 37 8.94 -10.49 -2.73
N VAL A 38 9.41 -11.51 -2.03
CA VAL A 38 10.42 -11.40 -1.00
C VAL A 38 11.79 -11.28 -1.66
N CYS A 39 12.38 -10.08 -1.64
CA CYS A 39 13.72 -9.84 -2.20
C CYS A 39 14.87 -10.28 -1.28
N TYR A 40 14.62 -10.31 0.03
CA TYR A 40 15.59 -10.72 1.05
C TYR A 40 14.89 -11.60 2.10
N GLY A 41 15.07 -12.91 1.99
CA GLY A 41 14.45 -13.89 2.86
C GLY A 41 14.91 -13.76 4.32
N SER A 42 13.98 -13.91 5.25
CA SER A 42 14.20 -13.88 6.70
C SER A 42 13.02 -14.55 7.41
N GLY A 43 13.29 -15.19 8.55
CA GLY A 43 12.27 -15.94 9.28
C GLY A 43 11.75 -17.11 8.47
N ASP A 44 10.43 -17.15 8.25
CA ASP A 44 9.73 -18.21 7.53
C ASP A 44 9.62 -17.99 6.01
N TYR A 45 10.21 -16.91 5.48
CA TYR A 45 10.20 -16.59 4.04
C TYR A 45 11.60 -16.67 3.43
N GLU A 46 11.70 -17.28 2.25
CA GLU A 46 12.89 -17.30 1.41
C GLU A 46 12.83 -16.24 0.29
N ALA A 47 13.96 -15.96 -0.33
CA ALA A 47 13.99 -15.04 -1.48
C ALA A 47 13.25 -15.66 -2.67
N GLY A 48 12.32 -14.91 -3.26
CA GLY A 48 11.43 -15.36 -4.34
C GLY A 48 10.07 -15.87 -3.85
N ASP A 49 9.86 -15.99 -2.54
CA ASP A 49 8.53 -16.26 -2.00
C ASP A 49 7.58 -15.07 -2.19
N SER A 50 6.29 -15.32 -2.07
CA SER A 50 5.24 -14.30 -2.11
C SER A 50 4.74 -14.02 -0.70
N TRP A 51 4.61 -12.74 -0.35
CA TRP A 51 4.06 -12.31 0.93
C TRP A 51 3.00 -11.22 0.74
N SER A 52 2.13 -11.05 1.74
CA SER A 52 1.13 -9.99 1.77
C SER A 52 0.97 -9.39 3.17
N LEU A 53 0.33 -8.22 3.27
CA LEU A 53 -0.01 -7.65 4.58
C LEU A 53 -1.01 -8.51 5.36
N ALA A 54 -1.81 -9.31 4.65
CA ALA A 54 -2.76 -10.26 5.25
C ALA A 54 -2.07 -11.34 6.09
N ASP A 55 -0.82 -11.69 5.77
CA ASP A 55 -0.05 -12.70 6.51
C ASP A 55 0.19 -12.28 7.97
N TYR A 56 0.10 -10.98 8.23
CA TYR A 56 0.26 -10.36 9.54
C TYR A 56 -1.06 -9.86 10.14
N ASP A 57 -2.19 -10.13 9.50
CA ASP A 57 -3.52 -9.82 10.03
C ASP A 57 -4.00 -10.93 10.97
N GLY A 58 -4.06 -10.59 12.25
CA GLY A 58 -4.58 -11.44 13.32
C GLY A 58 -5.97 -12.04 13.05
N SER A 59 -6.77 -11.37 12.22
CA SER A 59 -8.11 -11.87 11.85
C SER A 59 -8.06 -13.17 11.04
N GLN A 60 -6.96 -13.43 10.34
CA GLN A 60 -6.80 -14.57 9.42
C GLN A 60 -5.96 -15.71 10.01
N ASN A 61 -5.18 -15.47 11.07
CA ASN A 61 -4.22 -16.44 11.63
C ASN A 61 -4.54 -16.88 13.09
N GLY A 62 -5.79 -16.72 13.53
CA GLY A 62 -6.24 -17.18 14.86
C GLY A 62 -6.03 -16.17 15.99
N GLY A 63 -5.86 -14.89 15.66
CA GLY A 63 -5.76 -13.78 16.62
C GLY A 63 -4.33 -13.29 16.88
N ASP A 64 -3.36 -13.69 16.07
CA ASP A 64 -1.97 -13.24 16.21
C ASP A 64 -1.76 -11.92 15.43
N TYR A 65 -1.99 -10.81 16.12
CA TYR A 65 -1.89 -9.47 15.54
C TYR A 65 -0.46 -8.93 15.66
N HIS A 66 0.06 -8.43 14.54
CA HIS A 66 1.39 -7.82 14.49
C HIS A 66 1.31 -6.29 14.32
N VAL A 67 2.34 -5.59 14.82
CA VAL A 67 2.58 -4.18 14.53
C VAL A 67 3.77 -4.10 13.59
N ILE A 68 3.55 -3.58 12.38
CA ILE A 68 4.57 -3.46 11.33
C ILE A 68 5.10 -2.03 11.32
N PHE A 69 6.42 -1.89 11.33
CA PHE A 69 7.10 -0.62 11.04
C PHE A 69 7.70 -0.70 9.64
N MET A 70 7.22 0.14 8.72
CA MET A 70 7.67 0.17 7.33
C MET A 70 8.37 1.49 7.06
N ASP A 71 9.62 1.41 6.62
CA ASP A 71 10.39 2.55 6.12
C ASP A 71 10.53 2.44 4.60
N MET A 72 10.32 3.55 3.90
CA MET A 72 10.39 3.62 2.45
C MET A 72 11.41 4.69 2.04
N SER A 73 12.57 4.24 1.58
CA SER A 73 13.56 5.11 0.95
C SER A 73 13.34 5.12 -0.57
N ALA A 74 12.99 6.28 -1.12
CA ALA A 74 12.91 6.48 -2.57
C ALA A 74 13.93 7.53 -3.02
N THR A 75 14.64 7.27 -4.11
CA THR A 75 15.50 8.25 -4.80
C THR A 75 14.76 8.78 -6.04
N TRP A 76 14.91 10.07 -6.32
CA TRP A 76 14.33 10.72 -7.49
C TRP A 76 15.28 10.73 -8.69
#